data_AF-A0A352A301-F1
#
_entry.id   AF-A0A352A301-F1
#
_cell.length_a   1.000
_cell.length_b   1.000
_cell.length_c   1.000
_cell.angle_alpha   90.00
_cell.angle_beta   90.00
_cell.angle_gamma   90.00
#
_symmetry.space_group_name_H-M   'P 1'
#
loop_
_entity.id
_entity.type
_entity.pdbx_description
1 polymer ?
#
loop_
_entity_poly.entity_id
_entity_poly.type
_entity_poly.pdbx_seq_one_letter_code
_entity_poly.pdbx_strand_id
1 'polypeptide(L)'
;MVSRSLGKLTGAYIGGSLTKLEPKIKNNLGLGLLPQAGVAIGLASLASTTFPEMGPRILNLIMASVFVYELVGPVISKRMLIRVGEAQEN
;
A
#
# COMPACT_ATOMS: atom_id res chain seq x y z
N MET A 1 -9.49 -5.57 -2.11
CA MET A 1 -8.67 -4.75 -1.17
C MET A 1 -8.24 -5.52 0.07
N VAL A 2 -9.13 -6.30 0.71
CA VAL A 2 -8.82 -7.08 1.94
C VAL A 2 -7.65 -8.04 1.74
N SER A 3 -7.71 -8.94 0.76
CA SER A 3 -6.63 -9.92 0.50
C SER A 3 -5.29 -9.25 0.19
N ARG A 4 -5.32 -8.14 -0.57
CA ARG A 4 -4.12 -7.33 -0.87
C ARG A 4 -3.54 -6.66 0.38
N SER A 5 -4.41 -6.16 1.27
CA SER A 5 -3.98 -5.54 2.54
C SER A 5 -3.35 -6.56 3.45
N LEU A 6 -4.03 -7.70 3.64
CA LEU A 6 -3.54 -8.80 4.46
C LEU A 6 -2.18 -9.29 3.97
N GLY A 7 -2.02 -9.52 2.65
CA GLY A 7 -0.74 -9.94 2.07
C GLY A 7 0.39 -8.94 2.31
N LYS A 8 0.11 -7.63 2.26
CA LYS A 8 1.10 -6.59 2.58
C LYS A 8 1.46 -6.57 4.06
N LEU A 9 0.47 -6.68 4.94
CA LEU A 9 0.69 -6.69 6.40
C LEU A 9 1.48 -7.92 6.84
N THR A 10 1.03 -9.11 6.44
CA THR A 10 1.68 -10.38 6.82
C THR A 10 3.04 -10.53 6.13
N GLY A 11 3.13 -10.20 4.85
CA GLY A 11 4.37 -10.23 4.09
C GLY A 11 5.43 -9.30 4.66
N ALA A 12 5.07 -8.07 5.02
CA ALA A 12 5.99 -7.13 5.65
C ALA A 12 6.43 -7.58 7.05
N TYR A 13 5.50 -8.16 7.83
CA TYR A 13 5.82 -8.67 9.17
C TYR A 13 6.78 -9.86 9.11
N ILE A 14 6.49 -10.83 8.24
CA ILE A 14 7.34 -12.02 8.04
C ILE A 14 8.70 -11.58 7.48
N GLY A 15 8.71 -10.76 6.43
CA GLY A 15 9.93 -10.24 5.82
C GLY A 15 10.78 -9.47 6.83
N GLY A 16 10.18 -8.60 7.64
CA GLY A 16 10.90 -7.86 8.67
C GLY A 16 11.39 -8.73 9.83
N SER A 17 10.71 -9.83 10.13
CA SER A 17 11.20 -10.82 11.09
C SER A 17 12.42 -11.57 10.56
N LEU A 18 12.44 -11.93 9.27
CA LEU A 18 13.55 -12.63 8.63
C LEU A 18 14.80 -11.74 8.53
N THR A 19 14.62 -10.44 8.27
CA THR A 19 15.74 -9.48 8.16
C THR A 19 16.16 -8.87 9.50
N LYS A 20 15.55 -9.29 10.62
CA LYS A 20 15.83 -8.77 11.97
C LYS A 20 15.63 -7.25 12.09
N LEU A 21 14.62 -6.70 11.43
CA LEU A 21 14.26 -5.29 11.56
C LEU A 21 13.89 -4.94 13.00
N GLU A 22 14.19 -3.71 13.40
CA GLU A 22 13.83 -3.19 14.72
C GLU A 22 12.31 -3.34 14.95
N PRO A 23 11.84 -3.77 16.15
CA PRO A 23 10.43 -4.08 16.39
C PRO A 23 9.48 -2.93 16.05
N LYS A 24 9.92 -1.69 16.29
CA LYS A 24 9.19 -0.47 15.97
C LYS A 24 8.92 -0.34 14.47
N ILE A 25 9.91 -0.64 13.63
CA ILE A 25 9.77 -0.59 12.17
C ILE A 25 8.99 -1.81 11.68
N LYS A 26 9.37 -3.02 12.12
CA LYS A 26 8.73 -4.30 11.72
C LYS A 26 7.21 -4.26 11.87
N ASN A 27 6.72 -3.78 13.02
CA ASN A 27 5.29 -3.79 13.34
C ASN A 27 4.49 -2.71 12.60
N ASN A 28 5.16 -1.66 12.09
CA ASN A 28 4.52 -0.50 11.46
C ASN A 28 4.72 -0.46 9.93
N LEU A 29 5.72 -1.17 9.39
CA LEU A 29 6.07 -1.19 7.97
C LEU A 29 4.90 -1.60 7.07
N GLY A 30 4.13 -2.62 7.48
CA GLY A 30 2.98 -3.10 6.71
C GLY A 30 1.91 -2.03 6.50
N LEU A 31 1.72 -1.12 7.46
CA LEU A 31 0.79 0.02 7.35
C LEU A 31 1.29 1.04 6.32
N GLY A 32 2.60 1.31 6.28
CA GLY A 32 3.22 2.18 5.30
C GLY A 32 3.15 1.66 3.86
N LEU A 33 3.04 0.34 3.69
CA LEU A 33 2.93 -0.28 2.37
C LEU A 33 1.51 -0.27 1.80
N LEU A 34 0.47 0.02 2.59
CA LEU A 34 -0.92 0.02 2.13
C LEU A 34 -1.18 1.08 1.03
N PRO A 35 -0.84 2.37 1.23
CA PRO A 35 -1.02 3.39 0.20
C PRO A 35 0.03 3.24 -0.89
N GLN A 36 -0.37 2.71 -2.05
CA GLN A 36 0.47 2.65 -3.26
C GLN A 36 -0.34 2.97 -4.51
N ALA A 37 -0.42 4.27 -4.82
CA ALA A 37 -1.16 4.79 -5.96
C ALA A 37 -0.35 4.68 -7.27
N GLY A 38 0.84 5.28 -7.33
CA GLY A 38 1.59 5.46 -8.58
C GLY A 38 1.84 4.17 -9.37
N VAL A 39 2.48 3.18 -8.75
CA VAL A 39 2.77 1.90 -9.43
C VAL A 39 1.50 1.14 -9.79
N ALA A 40 0.47 1.19 -8.92
CA ALA A 40 -0.79 0.48 -9.17
C ALA A 40 -1.55 1.10 -10.36
N ILE A 41 -1.65 2.42 -10.42
CA ILE A 41 -2.28 3.15 -11.53
C ILE A 41 -1.50 2.90 -12.83
N GLY A 42 -0.17 2.99 -12.80
CA GLY A 42 0.67 2.76 -13.99
C GLY A 42 0.48 1.37 -14.60
N LEU A 43 0.51 0.32 -13.77
CA LEU A 43 0.27 -1.06 -14.22
C LEU A 43 -1.17 -1.28 -14.70
N ALA A 44 -2.15 -0.65 -14.06
CA ALA A 44 -3.54 -0.75 -14.47
C ALA A 44 -3.81 -0.02 -15.81
N SER A 45 -3.16 1.13 -16.02
CA SER A 45 -3.20 1.85 -17.30
C SER A 45 -2.58 1.02 -18.42
N LEU A 46 -1.43 0.37 -18.15
CA LEU A 46 -0.82 -0.55 -19.10
C LEU A 46 -1.72 -1.76 -19.39
N ALA A 47 -2.35 -2.33 -18.37
CA ALA A 47 -3.31 -3.42 -18.56
C ALA A 47 -4.51 -2.99 -19.41
N SER A 48 -4.96 -1.73 -19.26
CA SER A 48 -6.08 -1.18 -20.05
C SER A 48 -5.79 -1.11 -21.55
N THR A 49 -4.54 -0.85 -21.93
CA THR A 49 -4.12 -0.81 -23.34
C THR A 49 -3.68 -2.17 -23.87
N THR A 50 -3.19 -3.06 -22.99
CA THR A 50 -2.69 -4.39 -23.38
C THR A 50 -3.82 -5.42 -23.54
N PHE A 51 -4.90 -5.30 -22.74
CA PHE A 51 -6.02 -6.25 -22.74
C PHE A 51 -7.34 -5.53 -23.04
N PRO A 52 -7.78 -5.42 -24.30
CA PRO A 52 -8.93 -4.60 -24.69
C PRO A 52 -10.25 -4.98 -24.00
N GLU A 53 -10.49 -6.28 -23.77
CA GLU A 53 -11.76 -6.74 -23.16
C GLU A 53 -11.79 -6.62 -21.63
N MET A 54 -10.66 -6.87 -20.95
CA MET A 54 -10.60 -6.94 -19.48
C MET A 54 -9.93 -5.72 -18.85
N GLY A 55 -8.99 -5.10 -19.55
CA GLY A 55 -8.16 -4.01 -19.07
C GLY A 55 -8.93 -2.80 -18.53
N PRO A 56 -9.98 -2.30 -19.22
CA PRO A 56 -10.81 -1.21 -18.70
C PRO A 56 -11.49 -1.57 -17.37
N ARG A 57 -11.92 -2.83 -17.18
CA ARG A 57 -12.52 -3.28 -15.91
C ARG A 57 -11.48 -3.32 -14.79
N ILE A 58 -10.27 -3.80 -15.09
CA ILE A 58 -9.15 -3.83 -14.14
C ILE A 58 -8.78 -2.40 -13.72
N LEU A 59 -8.66 -1.48 -14.68
CA LEU A 59 -8.36 -0.08 -14.43
C LEU A 59 -9.38 0.55 -13.47
N ASN A 60 -10.67 0.40 -13.75
CA ASN A 60 -11.72 0.95 -12.89
C ASN A 60 -11.66 0.39 -11.46
N LEU A 61 -11.40 -0.91 -11.30
CA LEU A 61 -11.31 -1.56 -10.00
C LEU A 61 -10.08 -1.09 -9.20
N ILE A 62 -8.94 -0.92 -9.87
CA ILE A 62 -7.72 -0.39 -9.25
C ILE A 62 -7.90 1.08 -8.88
N MET A 63 -8.47 1.90 -9.76
CA MET A 63 -8.75 3.32 -9.50
C MET A 63 -9.67 3.49 -8.30
N ALA A 64 -10.77 2.71 -8.21
CA ALA A 64 -11.65 2.73 -7.05
C ALA A 64 -10.93 2.34 -5.75
N SER A 65 -10.04 1.34 -5.82
CA SER A 65 -9.23 0.93 -4.66
C SER A 65 -8.22 2.01 -4.25
N VAL A 66 -7.57 2.66 -5.22
CA VAL A 66 -6.60 3.73 -4.97
C VAL A 66 -7.29 4.95 -4.39
N PHE A 67 -8.47 5.31 -4.88
CA PHE A 67 -9.28 6.40 -4.31
C PHE A 67 -9.54 6.20 -2.82
N VAL A 68 -9.96 5.00 -2.41
CA VAL A 68 -10.15 4.68 -0.99
C VAL A 68 -8.86 4.86 -0.20
N TYR A 69 -7.71 4.39 -0.71
CA TYR A 69 -6.42 4.56 -0.04
C TYR A 69 -5.87 5.98 -0.08
N GLU A 70 -6.23 6.82 -1.04
CA GLU A 70 -5.86 8.24 -1.04
C GLU A 70 -6.55 9.00 0.11
N LEU A 71 -7.78 8.61 0.46
CA LEU A 71 -8.51 9.23 1.59
C LEU A 71 -7.89 8.89 2.95
N VAL A 72 -7.47 7.63 3.15
CA VAL A 72 -6.93 7.16 4.44
C VAL A 72 -5.40 7.11 4.49
N GLY A 73 -4.75 7.06 3.33
CA GLY A 73 -3.32 6.83 3.16
C GLY A 73 -2.45 7.90 3.82
N PRO A 74 -2.69 9.20 3.59
CA PRO A 74 -1.93 10.26 4.24
C PRO A 74 -2.00 10.17 5.77
N VAL A 75 -3.18 9.85 6.32
CA VAL A 75 -3.38 9.71 7.77
C VAL A 75 -2.62 8.50 8.31
N ILE A 76 -2.71 7.36 7.63
CA ILE A 76 -2.00 6.13 8.01
C ILE A 76 -0.49 6.33 7.93
N SER A 77 0.01 6.90 6.83
CA SER A 77 1.42 7.18 6.61
C SER A 77 1.96 8.18 7.63
N LYS A 78 1.25 9.28 7.92
CA LYS A 78 1.64 10.24 8.97
C LYS A 78 1.77 9.55 10.33
N ARG A 79 0.74 8.80 10.75
CA ARG A 79 0.76 8.07 12.04
C ARG A 79 1.87 7.03 12.09
N MET A 80 2.14 6.34 10.98
CA MET A 80 3.21 5.35 10.88
C MET A 80 4.58 6.01 11.07
N LEU A 81 4.86 7.09 10.34
CA LEU A 81 6.12 7.84 10.43
C LEU A 81 6.37 8.40 11.83
N ILE A 82 5.35 8.97 12.47
CA ILE A 82 5.43 9.42 13.87
C ILE A 82 5.71 8.22 14.79
N ARG A 83 5.03 7.09 14.60
CA ARG A 83 5.23 5.87 15.40
C ARG A 83 6.59 5.23 15.24
N VAL A 84 7.27 5.41 14.11
CA VAL A 84 8.65 4.92 13.91
C VAL A 84 9.70 5.97 14.30
N GLY A 85 9.28 7.21 14.55
CA GLY A 85 10.16 8.32 14.95
C GLY A 85 10.82 9.02 13.77
N GLU A 86 10.30 8.83 12.56
CA GLU A 86 10.79 9.47 11.33
C GLU A 86 10.03 10.78 11.00
N ALA A 87 9.00 11.13 11.77
CA ALA A 87 8.28 12.42 11.67
C ALA A 87 7.84 12.93 13.05
N GLN A 88 7.62 14.23 13.16
CA GLN A 88 7.10 14.89 14.37
C GLN A 88 5.63 15.28 14.23
N GLU A 89 4.91 15.29 15.35
CA GLU A 89 3.53 15.76 15.42
C GLU A 89 3.55 17.29 15.60
N ASN A 90 3.57 18.01 14.48
CA ASN A 90 3.25 19.45 14.43
C ASN A 90 1.74 19.66 14.44
#